data_AF-A0A9P6FUC6-F1
#
_entry.id   AF-A0A9P6FUC6-F1
#
_cell.length_a   1.000
_cell.length_b   1.000
_cell.length_c   1.000
_cell.angle_alpha   90.00
_cell.angle_beta   90.00
_cell.angle_gamma   90.00
#
_symmetry.space_group_name_H-M   'P 1'
#
loop_
_entity.id
_entity.type
_entity.pdbx_description
1 polymer ?
#
loop_
_entity_poly.entity_id
_entity_poly.type
_entity_poly.pdbx_seq_one_letter_code
_entity_poly.pdbx_strand_id
1 'polypeptide(L)'
;MTVSNKKQFMLSAATAFTVLMSAVIQPTQAYYQDSEPDVLRNFSIHAPYIDYDLQSRWFDFGGDAIINTHRYVRLTQDMASQNGWLWSRYPMEAENFQVEVEFQIGGRGEGVVGDGMALWLTKERAEIGPVFGNRDYFTGLGIFLDTYANARQA
;
A
#
# COMPACT_ATOMS: atom_id res chain seq x y z
N MET A 1 83.57 -3.34 -36.43
CA MET A 1 83.49 -2.39 -37.56
C MET A 1 82.66 -3.06 -38.64
N THR A 2 81.33 -2.86 -38.66
CA THR A 2 80.59 -1.93 -39.56
C THR A 2 80.95 -2.20 -41.04
N VAL A 3 80.04 -2.45 -41.99
CA VAL A 3 78.75 -1.80 -42.31
C VAL A 3 77.94 -2.72 -43.26
N SER A 4 76.64 -2.42 -43.39
CA SER A 4 75.83 -2.57 -44.63
C SER A 4 75.18 -3.94 -44.89
N ASN A 5 73.95 -4.08 -45.37
CA ASN A 5 73.01 -3.11 -45.93
C ASN A 5 71.61 -3.76 -45.96
N LYS A 6 70.58 -3.08 -45.46
CA LYS A 6 69.18 -3.52 -45.59
C LYS A 6 68.69 -3.24 -47.01
N LYS A 7 68.38 -4.29 -47.78
CA LYS A 7 67.50 -4.26 -48.95
C LYS A 7 66.60 -5.50 -48.87
N GLN A 8 65.35 -5.33 -48.44
CA GLN A 8 64.18 -5.11 -49.30
C GLN A 8 63.64 -6.44 -49.85
N PHE A 9 62.54 -6.92 -49.26
CA PHE A 9 61.57 -7.71 -50.01
C PHE A 9 60.17 -7.22 -49.66
N MET A 10 59.53 -6.69 -50.70
CA MET A 10 58.19 -6.14 -50.74
C MET A 10 57.15 -7.27 -50.71
N LEU A 11 55.94 -7.01 -50.20
CA LEU A 11 54.73 -6.85 -51.01
C LEU A 11 53.52 -6.62 -50.10
N SER A 12 52.85 -5.49 -50.30
CA SER A 12 51.51 -5.23 -49.79
C SER A 12 50.46 -5.98 -50.63
N ALA A 13 49.49 -6.62 -49.99
CA ALA A 13 48.15 -6.79 -50.56
C ALA A 13 47.12 -7.17 -49.47
N ALA A 14 46.21 -6.23 -49.24
CA ALA A 14 44.78 -6.44 -49.02
C ALA A 14 44.30 -7.62 -48.16
N THR A 15 43.75 -7.33 -46.98
CA THR A 15 42.33 -7.65 -46.73
C THR A 15 41.78 -6.67 -45.69
N ALA A 16 40.91 -5.75 -46.13
CA ALA A 16 40.08 -4.98 -45.24
C ALA A 16 38.98 -5.90 -44.70
N PHE A 17 38.96 -6.14 -43.39
CA PHE A 17 37.81 -6.73 -42.72
C PHE A 17 37.22 -5.67 -41.81
N THR A 18 36.35 -4.84 -42.38
CA THR A 18 35.58 -3.86 -41.62
C THR A 18 34.58 -4.62 -40.76
N VAL A 19 34.83 -4.67 -39.45
CA VAL A 19 33.82 -5.13 -38.48
C VAL A 19 32.79 -4.01 -38.37
N LEU A 20 31.68 -4.14 -39.11
CA LEU A 20 30.48 -3.36 -38.84
C LEU A 20 29.89 -3.88 -37.52
N MET A 21 30.26 -3.24 -36.40
CA MET A 21 29.46 -3.34 -35.18
C MET A 21 28.14 -2.58 -35.44
N SER A 22 27.14 -3.28 -35.95
CA SER A 22 25.76 -2.86 -35.71
C SER A 22 25.51 -3.05 -34.21
N ALA A 23 25.55 -1.96 -33.46
CA ALA A 23 24.95 -1.93 -32.13
C ALA A 23 23.47 -2.24 -32.31
N VAL A 24 23.08 -3.49 -32.06
CA VAL A 24 21.67 -3.82 -31.85
C VAL A 24 21.31 -3.09 -30.57
N ILE A 25 20.65 -1.94 -30.71
CA ILE A 25 19.93 -1.31 -29.62
C ILE A 25 18.82 -2.30 -29.29
N GLN A 26 19.08 -3.21 -28.37
CA GLN A 26 18.01 -3.95 -27.73
C GLN A 26 17.17 -2.88 -27.04
N PRO A 27 15.87 -2.74 -27.33
CA PRO A 27 15.02 -1.97 -26.45
C PRO A 27 15.23 -2.61 -25.08
N THR A 28 15.72 -1.84 -24.10
CA THR A 28 15.60 -2.20 -22.69
C THR A 28 14.11 -2.31 -22.44
N GLN A 29 13.56 -3.50 -22.68
CA GLN A 29 12.36 -3.95 -22.03
C GLN A 29 12.69 -3.77 -20.56
N ALA A 30 12.12 -2.74 -19.93
CA ALA A 30 12.06 -2.69 -18.49
C ALA A 30 11.34 -3.98 -18.12
N TYR A 31 12.13 -4.99 -17.74
CA TYR A 31 11.58 -6.21 -17.20
C TYR A 31 10.94 -5.77 -15.90
N TYR A 32 9.63 -5.54 -15.93
CA TYR A 32 8.82 -5.47 -14.74
C TYR A 32 8.98 -6.86 -14.12
N GLN A 33 9.99 -6.99 -13.27
CA GLN A 33 10.07 -8.08 -12.32
C GLN A 33 8.80 -7.91 -11.50
N ASP A 34 7.82 -8.77 -11.74
CA ASP A 34 6.64 -8.91 -10.90
C ASP A 34 7.14 -9.48 -9.56
N SER A 35 7.85 -8.65 -8.80
CA SER A 35 8.28 -8.95 -7.46
C SER A 35 7.03 -8.85 -6.62
N GLU A 36 6.66 -9.96 -5.97
CA GLU A 36 5.63 -9.97 -4.93
C GLU A 36 5.80 -8.72 -4.05
N PRO A 37 4.74 -7.93 -3.85
CA PRO A 37 4.84 -6.68 -3.10
C PRO A 37 5.34 -6.97 -1.68
N ASP A 38 6.32 -6.19 -1.22
CA ASP A 38 6.85 -6.33 0.14
C ASP A 38 5.75 -5.97 1.15
N VAL A 39 5.48 -6.89 2.08
CA VAL A 39 4.38 -6.73 3.03
C VAL A 39 4.84 -5.82 4.16
N LEU A 40 4.22 -4.64 4.23
CA LEU A 40 4.49 -3.66 5.27
C LEU A 40 3.89 -4.10 6.62
N ARG A 41 4.60 -4.96 7.36
CA ARG A 41 4.12 -5.57 8.62
C ARG A 41 3.63 -4.58 9.67
N ASN A 42 4.17 -3.37 9.71
CA ASN A 42 3.76 -2.29 10.62
C ASN A 42 2.45 -1.59 10.19
N PHE A 43 1.93 -1.88 8.99
CA PHE A 43 0.65 -1.42 8.45
C PHE A 43 -0.30 -2.57 8.10
N SER A 44 0.07 -3.81 8.43
CA SER A 44 -0.78 -4.99 8.25
C SER A 44 -1.28 -5.49 9.60
N ILE A 45 -2.56 -5.88 9.65
CA ILE A 45 -3.19 -6.40 10.85
C ILE A 45 -3.88 -7.74 10.55
N HIS A 46 -3.52 -8.78 11.31
CA HIS A 46 -4.07 -10.14 11.19
C HIS A 46 -4.19 -10.76 12.58
N ALA A 47 -4.94 -11.86 12.70
CA ALA A 47 -5.00 -12.60 13.96
C ALA A 47 -3.61 -13.18 14.33
N PRO A 48 -3.19 -13.12 15.61
CA PRO A 48 -3.89 -12.50 16.73
C PRO A 48 -3.80 -10.96 16.69
N TYR A 49 -4.94 -10.28 16.82
CA TYR A 49 -5.06 -8.82 16.67
C TYR A 49 -4.46 -8.03 17.84
N ILE A 50 -4.24 -8.71 18.96
CA ILE A 50 -3.71 -8.17 20.20
C ILE A 50 -2.51 -9.02 20.58
N ASP A 51 -1.43 -8.34 20.96
CA ASP A 51 -0.21 -8.95 21.44
C ASP A 51 -0.30 -9.15 22.97
N TYR A 52 0.67 -8.60 23.71
CA TYR A 52 0.75 -8.65 25.17
C TYR A 52 0.02 -7.44 25.77
N ASP A 53 -0.50 -7.58 27.00
CA ASP A 53 -1.17 -6.49 27.75
C ASP A 53 -2.39 -5.84 27.08
N LEU A 54 -3.15 -6.61 26.30
CA LEU A 54 -4.38 -6.15 25.63
C LEU A 54 -4.16 -5.03 24.59
N GLN A 55 -2.93 -4.87 24.08
CA GLN A 55 -2.61 -3.91 23.03
C GLN A 55 -2.04 -4.57 21.77
N SER A 56 -2.23 -3.92 20.62
CA SER A 56 -1.49 -4.25 19.39
C SER A 56 -0.20 -3.44 19.34
N ARG A 57 0.89 -4.04 18.86
CA ARG A 57 2.18 -3.34 18.68
C ARG A 57 2.10 -2.20 17.68
N TRP A 58 1.30 -2.36 16.62
CA TRP A 58 1.33 -1.47 15.46
C TRP A 58 0.07 -0.64 15.30
N PHE A 59 -1.03 -1.04 15.95
CA PHE A 59 -2.32 -0.37 15.84
C PHE A 59 -2.85 0.08 17.21
N ASP A 60 -3.48 1.24 17.21
CA ASP A 60 -4.34 1.70 18.30
C ASP A 60 -5.80 1.52 17.90
N PHE A 61 -6.63 1.15 18.86
CA PHE A 61 -8.07 1.08 18.70
C PHE A 61 -8.74 1.82 19.85
N GLY A 62 -9.96 2.30 19.62
CA GLY A 62 -10.70 3.04 20.63
C GLY A 62 -12.11 3.39 20.20
N GLY A 63 -12.74 4.26 20.99
CA GLY A 63 -14.19 4.49 20.89
C GLY A 63 -14.95 3.22 21.29
N ASP A 64 -15.90 2.82 20.45
CA ASP A 64 -16.72 1.61 20.67
C ASP A 64 -16.10 0.32 20.08
N ALA A 65 -14.86 0.38 19.59
CA ALA A 65 -14.22 -0.77 18.95
C ALA A 65 -13.93 -1.90 19.95
N ILE A 66 -14.27 -3.13 19.56
CA ILE A 66 -14.04 -4.36 20.34
C ILE A 66 -13.12 -5.29 19.56
N ILE A 67 -12.04 -5.74 20.20
CA ILE A 67 -11.11 -6.67 19.60
C ILE A 67 -11.37 -8.08 20.12
N ASN A 68 -11.72 -8.98 19.21
CA ASN A 68 -11.67 -10.40 19.50
C ASN A 68 -10.33 -10.95 19.02
N THR A 69 -9.40 -11.19 19.95
CA THR A 69 -7.99 -11.51 19.69
C THR A 69 -7.76 -12.47 18.53
N HIS A 70 -8.59 -13.52 18.38
CA HIS A 70 -8.36 -14.57 17.39
C HIS A 70 -9.40 -14.63 16.27
N ARG A 71 -10.30 -13.64 16.16
CA ARG A 71 -11.40 -13.71 15.17
C ARG A 71 -11.53 -12.45 14.32
N TYR A 72 -11.77 -11.31 14.94
CA TYR A 72 -12.01 -10.07 14.20
C TYR A 72 -11.77 -8.84 15.06
N VAL A 73 -11.56 -7.71 14.38
CA VAL A 73 -11.73 -6.38 14.92
C VAL A 73 -13.15 -5.91 14.58
N ARG A 74 -13.95 -5.60 15.60
CA ARG A 74 -15.29 -5.04 15.42
C ARG A 74 -15.25 -3.56 15.70
N LEU A 75 -15.45 -2.73 14.68
CA LEU A 75 -15.48 -1.28 14.85
C LEU A 75 -16.75 -0.82 15.57
N THR A 76 -17.91 -1.32 15.17
CA THR A 76 -19.20 -0.96 15.77
C THR A 76 -20.07 -2.20 16.00
N GLN A 77 -20.96 -2.10 16.98
CA GLN A 77 -22.02 -3.08 17.19
C GLN A 77 -23.29 -2.64 16.48
N ASP A 78 -24.27 -3.55 16.38
CA ASP A 78 -25.62 -3.26 15.90
C ASP A 78 -26.42 -2.50 16.98
N MET A 79 -25.93 -1.30 17.30
CA MET A 79 -26.46 -0.38 18.31
C MET A 79 -26.37 1.04 17.74
N ALA A 80 -27.31 1.90 18.14
CA ALA A 80 -27.31 3.29 17.70
C ALA A 80 -26.12 4.07 18.27
N SER A 81 -25.65 5.08 17.53
CA SER A 81 -24.64 6.05 17.98
C SER A 81 -23.30 5.42 18.38
N GLN A 82 -22.81 4.47 17.59
CA GLN A 82 -21.52 3.81 17.81
C GLN A 82 -20.44 4.43 16.93
N ASN A 83 -19.28 4.72 17.52
CA ASN A 83 -18.11 5.27 16.86
C ASN A 83 -16.85 4.56 17.36
N GLY A 84 -16.48 3.46 16.70
CA GLY A 84 -15.20 2.79 16.95
C GLY A 84 -14.22 3.00 15.81
N TRP A 85 -12.94 3.00 16.14
CA TRP A 85 -11.85 3.24 15.20
C TRP A 85 -10.66 2.33 15.46
N LEU A 86 -9.85 2.18 14.41
CA LEU A 86 -8.56 1.48 14.41
C LEU A 86 -7.58 2.29 13.55
N TRP A 87 -6.41 2.62 14.09
CA TRP A 87 -5.39 3.44 13.44
C TRP A 87 -4.00 2.82 13.58
N SER A 88 -3.14 2.99 12.58
CA SER A 88 -1.71 2.69 12.76
C SER A 88 -1.09 3.65 13.77
N ARG A 89 -0.15 3.17 14.58
CA ARG A 89 0.57 3.99 15.57
C ARG A 89 1.56 4.95 14.91
N TYR A 90 2.13 4.52 13.80
CA TYR A 90 3.17 5.25 13.07
C TYR A 90 2.64 5.74 11.72
N PRO A 91 3.15 6.86 11.20
CA PRO A 91 2.83 7.34 9.87
C PRO A 91 3.47 6.45 8.80
N MET A 92 2.78 6.26 7.67
CA MET A 92 3.32 5.54 6.51
C MET A 92 4.21 6.46 5.67
N GLU A 93 5.42 5.99 5.37
CA GLU A 93 6.41 6.71 4.56
C GLU A 93 6.54 6.17 3.13
N ALA A 94 5.81 5.10 2.81
CA ALA A 94 5.83 4.47 1.49
C ALA A 94 5.22 5.39 0.43
N GLU A 95 5.96 5.65 -0.65
CA GLU A 95 5.48 6.46 -1.79
C GLU A 95 4.40 5.74 -2.60
N ASN A 96 4.56 4.43 -2.79
CA ASN A 96 3.63 3.57 -3.50
C ASN A 96 3.26 2.41 -2.59
N PHE A 97 1.96 2.14 -2.47
CA PHE A 97 1.46 1.09 -1.60
C PHE A 97 0.14 0.53 -2.16
N GLN A 98 -0.19 -0.68 -1.71
CA GLN A 98 -1.47 -1.31 -1.94
C GLN A 98 -2.05 -1.71 -0.58
N VAL A 99 -3.34 -1.44 -0.38
CA VAL A 99 -4.07 -1.87 0.81
C VAL A 99 -5.13 -2.87 0.39
N GLU A 100 -5.07 -4.06 0.97
CA GLU A 100 -6.12 -5.06 0.88
C GLU A 100 -6.86 -5.12 2.21
N VAL A 101 -8.19 -5.00 2.17
CA VAL A 101 -9.04 -5.00 3.36
C VAL A 101 -10.12 -6.05 3.20
N GLU A 102 -10.08 -7.04 4.08
CA GLU A 102 -11.21 -7.96 4.28
C GLU A 102 -12.13 -7.39 5.36
N PHE A 103 -13.40 -7.20 5.04
CA PHE A 103 -14.38 -6.64 5.95
C PHE A 103 -15.75 -7.32 5.80
N GLN A 104 -16.56 -7.20 6.85
CA GLN A 104 -17.95 -7.64 6.85
C GLN A 104 -18.80 -6.56 7.50
N ILE A 105 -19.84 -6.11 6.79
CA ILE A 105 -20.88 -5.23 7.33
C ILE A 105 -22.17 -6.05 7.42
N GLY A 106 -22.79 -6.07 8.60
CA GLY A 106 -24.05 -6.79 8.82
C GLY A 106 -24.73 -6.34 10.11
N GLY A 107 -26.05 -6.46 10.13
CA GLY A 107 -26.90 -6.14 11.28
C GLY A 107 -28.13 -7.07 11.31
N ARG A 108 -28.81 -7.12 12.44
CA ARG A 108 -30.04 -7.92 12.65
C ARG A 108 -31.32 -7.13 12.37
N GLY A 109 -31.22 -5.80 12.18
CA GLY A 109 -32.37 -4.94 11.94
C GLY A 109 -33.05 -5.16 10.60
N GLU A 110 -34.38 -5.12 10.59
CA GLU A 110 -35.19 -4.99 9.37
C GLU A 110 -35.25 -3.50 8.98
N GLY A 111 -34.48 -3.06 7.98
CA GLY A 111 -34.46 -1.66 7.54
C GLY A 111 -33.13 -1.20 6.91
N VAL A 112 -33.00 0.11 6.67
CA VAL A 112 -31.75 0.70 6.19
C VAL A 112 -30.77 0.79 7.36
N VAL A 113 -29.66 0.06 7.26
CA VAL A 113 -28.58 0.02 8.25
C VAL A 113 -27.49 0.98 7.81
N GLY A 114 -27.14 1.94 8.66
CA GLY A 114 -26.18 3.02 8.37
C GLY A 114 -25.40 3.43 9.61
N ASP A 115 -24.31 4.20 9.48
CA ASP A 115 -23.89 4.92 8.26
C ASP A 115 -22.93 4.12 7.34
N GLY A 116 -22.14 3.22 7.91
CA GLY A 116 -21.18 2.38 7.17
C GLY A 116 -19.79 2.42 7.78
N MET A 117 -18.74 2.34 6.95
CA MET A 117 -17.35 2.42 7.42
C MET A 117 -16.49 3.29 6.50
N ALA A 118 -15.33 3.70 6.99
CA ALA A 118 -14.36 4.44 6.19
C ALA A 118 -12.94 3.89 6.38
N LEU A 119 -12.15 3.97 5.31
CA LEU A 119 -10.71 3.77 5.34
C LEU A 119 -10.03 5.13 5.20
N TRP A 120 -8.97 5.33 5.98
CA TRP A 120 -8.34 6.64 6.12
C TRP A 120 -6.85 6.57 5.86
N LEU A 121 -6.38 7.51 5.03
CA LEU A 121 -4.97 7.87 4.88
C LEU A 121 -4.84 9.37 5.14
N THR A 122 -4.64 9.73 6.40
CA THR A 122 -4.70 11.13 6.85
C THR A 122 -3.49 11.50 7.67
N LYS A 123 -3.24 12.82 7.74
CA LYS A 123 -2.18 13.39 8.59
C LYS A 123 -2.52 13.23 10.08
N GLU A 124 -3.77 13.46 10.44
CA GLU A 124 -4.29 13.26 11.80
C GLU A 124 -4.83 11.84 11.97
N ARG A 125 -4.86 11.33 13.20
CA ARG A 125 -5.37 9.98 13.53
C ARG A 125 -6.05 10.00 14.91
N ALA A 126 -6.96 9.05 15.13
CA ALA A 126 -7.62 8.82 16.42
C ALA A 126 -8.36 10.05 17.00
N GLU A 127 -8.88 10.92 16.13
CA GLU A 127 -9.74 12.05 16.53
C GLU A 127 -11.19 11.73 16.16
N ILE A 128 -12.02 11.49 17.17
CA ILE A 128 -13.44 11.15 16.98
C ILE A 128 -14.18 12.36 16.42
N GLY A 129 -15.04 12.13 15.43
CA GLY A 129 -15.91 13.15 14.88
C GLY A 129 -17.04 12.60 14.03
N PRO A 130 -17.76 13.48 13.32
CA PRO A 130 -19.03 13.14 12.67
C PRO A 130 -18.87 12.37 11.35
N VAL A 131 -17.65 12.22 10.82
CA VAL A 131 -17.42 11.61 9.51
C VAL A 131 -16.97 10.17 9.70
N PHE A 132 -17.91 9.22 9.73
CA PHE A 132 -17.62 7.78 9.91
C PHE A 132 -16.64 7.49 11.07
N GLY A 133 -16.85 8.17 12.21
CA GLY A 133 -16.01 8.02 13.40
C GLY A 133 -14.72 8.84 13.42
N ASN A 134 -14.45 9.67 12.40
CA ASN A 134 -13.31 10.58 12.31
C ASN A 134 -13.73 12.06 12.30
N ARG A 135 -12.79 12.95 12.62
CA ARG A 135 -12.98 14.41 12.59
C ARG A 135 -13.42 14.93 11.22
N ASP A 136 -14.18 16.01 11.23
CA ASP A 136 -14.41 16.83 10.05
C ASP A 136 -13.15 17.61 9.66
N TYR A 137 -13.09 18.09 8.42
CA TYR A 137 -11.96 18.87 7.87
C TYR A 137 -10.60 18.16 7.98
N PHE A 138 -10.54 16.85 7.73
CA PHE A 138 -9.30 16.06 7.72
C PHE A 138 -8.38 16.42 6.56
N THR A 139 -7.07 16.21 6.73
CA THR A 139 -6.09 16.35 5.64
C THR A 139 -5.62 14.98 5.16
N GLY A 140 -5.98 14.60 3.93
CA GLY A 140 -5.56 13.35 3.31
C GLY A 140 -6.66 12.73 2.45
N LEU A 141 -6.72 11.40 2.45
CA LEU A 141 -7.67 10.60 1.69
C LEU A 141 -8.62 9.86 2.64
N GLY A 142 -9.92 9.95 2.36
CA GLY A 142 -10.96 9.12 2.97
C GLY A 142 -11.68 8.31 1.90
N ILE A 143 -11.79 7.00 2.11
CA ILE A 143 -12.57 6.10 1.26
C ILE A 143 -13.79 5.67 2.06
N PHE A 144 -14.97 6.08 1.61
CA PHE A 144 -16.23 5.84 2.32
C PHE A 144 -16.97 4.65 1.73
N LEU A 145 -17.34 3.72 2.61
CA LEU A 145 -18.23 2.61 2.33
C LEU A 145 -19.56 2.93 3.02
N ASP A 146 -20.35 3.76 2.34
CA ASP A 146 -21.67 4.21 2.82
C ASP A 146 -22.73 3.14 2.51
N THR A 147 -23.41 2.65 3.54
CA THR A 147 -24.49 1.67 3.39
C THR A 147 -25.88 2.31 3.42
N TYR A 148 -25.98 3.62 3.64
CA TYR A 148 -27.22 4.37 3.79
C TYR A 148 -27.42 5.38 2.65
N ALA A 149 -28.54 5.27 1.94
CA ALA A 149 -28.88 6.21 0.88
C ALA A 149 -29.44 7.54 1.44
N ASN A 150 -28.55 8.42 1.91
CA ASN A 150 -28.91 9.74 2.46
C ASN A 150 -29.54 10.69 1.42
N ALA A 151 -29.36 10.44 0.11
CA ALA A 151 -29.78 11.33 -0.98
C ALA A 151 -31.30 11.39 -1.25
N ARG A 152 -32.13 10.60 -0.55
CA ARG A 152 -33.57 10.51 -0.83
C ARG A 152 -34.46 11.52 -0.09
N GLN A 153 -33.87 12.39 0.73
CA GLN A 153 -34.63 13.36 1.55
C GLN A 153 -34.31 14.84 1.24
N ALA A 154 -33.69 15.13 0.09
CA ALA A 154 -33.47 16.50 -0.39
C ALA A 154 -34.62 17.00 -1.28
#